data_AF-A0A5N6M6P3-F1
#
_entry.id   AF-A0A5N6M6P3-F1
#
_cell.length_a   1.000
_cell.length_b   1.000
_cell.length_c   1.000
_cell.angle_alpha   90.00
_cell.angle_beta   90.00
_cell.angle_gamma   90.00
#
_symmetry.space_group_name_H-M   'P 1'
#
loop_
_entity.id
_entity.type
_entity.pdbx_description
1 polymer ?
#
loop_
_entity_poly.entity_id
_entity_poly.type
_entity_poly.pdbx_seq_one_letter_code
_entity_poly.pdbx_strand_id
1 'polypeptide(L)'
;MHDTQSMVGLRDDPDYMKKDTPYKVLYIFLMYMYLVGHPKAAEIEASQIEKLRISCATTKNFVDCGIFVMRHMEMFMGNHTRAWDCGFPKDERAKKTKCSLLRKKYAYKMLTCDINMHKDRVLKEANDLDNEIDK
;
A
#
# COMPACT_ATOMS: atom_id res chain seq x y z
N MET A 1 22.02 -7.17 -27.15
CA MET A 1 21.40 -8.10 -26.19
C MET A 1 21.47 -7.39 -24.85
N HIS A 2 20.36 -6.85 -24.36
CA HIS A 2 20.33 -6.21 -23.05
C HIS A 2 20.19 -7.33 -22.02
N ASP A 3 21.26 -7.58 -21.26
CA ASP A 3 21.21 -8.47 -20.12
C ASP A 3 20.21 -7.89 -19.11
N THR A 4 19.09 -8.58 -18.94
CA THR A 4 18.16 -8.37 -17.86
C THR A 4 18.86 -8.72 -16.55
N GLN A 5 19.56 -7.74 -15.98
CA GLN A 5 20.14 -7.86 -14.66
C GLN A 5 19.00 -8.10 -13.67
N SER A 6 18.90 -9.37 -13.26
CA SER A 6 17.91 -9.87 -12.31
C SER A 6 17.90 -8.99 -11.05
N MET A 7 16.70 -8.59 -10.59
CA MET A 7 16.50 -7.85 -9.33
C MET A 7 17.04 -8.59 -8.09
N VAL A 8 17.48 -9.85 -8.24
CA VAL A 8 18.03 -10.68 -7.17
C VAL A 8 19.43 -10.21 -6.73
N GLY A 9 20.22 -9.55 -7.58
CA GLY A 9 21.58 -9.09 -7.25
C GLY A 9 21.68 -7.84 -6.36
N LEU A 10 20.54 -7.20 -6.05
CA LEU A 10 20.50 -5.93 -5.29
C LEU A 10 20.80 -6.09 -3.79
N ARG A 11 20.67 -7.31 -3.24
CA ARG A 11 21.06 -7.60 -1.85
C ARG A 11 22.58 -7.65 -1.65
N ASP A 12 23.32 -7.79 -2.74
CA ASP A 12 24.76 -8.02 -2.73
C ASP A 12 25.56 -6.70 -2.86
N ASP A 13 24.88 -5.56 -3.05
CA ASP A 13 25.50 -4.24 -3.03
C ASP A 13 25.97 -3.89 -1.60
N PRO A 14 27.27 -3.57 -1.37
CA PRO A 14 27.82 -3.33 -0.04
C PRO A 14 27.19 -2.14 0.70
N ASP A 15 26.60 -1.20 -0.04
CA ASP A 15 25.95 -0.01 0.50
C ASP A 15 24.43 -0.20 0.67
N TYR A 16 23.83 -1.20 0.01
CA TYR A 16 22.44 -1.59 0.22
C TYR A 16 22.18 -1.91 1.70
N MET A 17 23.06 -2.68 2.35
CA MET A 17 22.89 -3.06 3.76
C MET A 17 23.09 -1.92 4.76
N LYS A 18 23.77 -0.83 4.37
CA LYS A 18 24.07 0.33 5.24
C LYS A 18 22.94 1.37 5.26
N LYS A 19 21.96 1.22 4.37
CA LYS A 19 20.88 2.17 4.12
C LYS A 19 19.61 1.75 4.87
N ASP A 20 19.01 2.66 5.64
CA ASP A 20 17.68 2.45 6.23
C ASP A 20 16.63 2.15 5.15
N THR A 21 15.54 1.46 5.49
CA THR A 21 14.48 1.03 4.54
C THR A 21 14.07 2.08 3.49
N PRO A 22 13.90 3.38 3.82
CA PRO A 22 13.56 4.41 2.83
C PRO A 22 14.62 4.60 1.73
N TYR A 23 15.91 4.51 2.07
CA TYR A 23 17.00 4.67 1.10
C TYR A 23 17.11 3.47 0.15
N LYS A 24 16.78 2.26 0.64
CA LYS A 24 16.67 1.06 -0.21
C LYS A 24 15.54 1.21 -1.23
N VAL A 25 14.39 1.73 -0.81
CA VAL A 25 13.24 2.00 -1.69
C VAL A 25 13.59 3.08 -2.72
N LEU A 26 14.19 4.19 -2.30
CA LEU A 26 14.64 5.25 -3.21
C LEU A 26 15.59 4.69 -4.28
N TYR A 27 16.57 3.88 -3.87
CA TYR A 27 17.54 3.30 -4.79
C TYR A 27 16.89 2.40 -5.85
N ILE A 28 16.04 1.45 -5.43
CA ILE A 28 15.33 0.56 -6.37
C ILE A 28 14.43 1.37 -7.32
N PHE A 29 13.75 2.39 -6.78
CA PHE A 29 12.90 3.26 -7.58
C PHE A 29 13.70 4.07 -8.60
N LEU A 30 14.85 4.63 -8.23
CA LEU A 30 15.76 5.34 -9.14
C LEU A 30 16.31 4.43 -10.23
N MET A 31 16.71 3.20 -9.90
CA MET A 31 17.15 2.22 -10.91
C MET A 31 16.07 1.99 -11.97
N TYR A 32 14.81 1.81 -11.54
CA TYR A 32 13.68 1.71 -12.46
C TYR A 32 13.49 2.98 -13.29
N MET A 33 13.56 4.17 -12.67
CA MET A 33 13.40 5.43 -13.38
C MET A 33 14.47 5.65 -14.45
N TYR A 34 15.73 5.32 -14.16
CA TYR A 34 16.81 5.38 -15.13
C TYR A 34 16.63 4.36 -16.26
N LEU A 35 16.22 3.13 -15.93
CA LEU A 35 15.92 2.09 -16.93
C LEU A 35 14.87 2.53 -17.94
N VAL A 36 13.82 3.22 -17.48
CA VAL A 36 12.74 3.72 -18.36
C VAL A 36 13.00 5.12 -18.92
N GLY A 37 14.16 5.73 -18.66
CA GLY A 37 14.50 7.08 -19.12
C GLY A 37 13.59 8.18 -18.57
N HIS A 38 13.10 8.04 -17.34
CA HIS A 38 12.14 8.97 -16.76
C HIS A 38 12.79 10.34 -16.48
N PRO A 39 12.22 11.47 -16.98
CA PRO A 39 12.86 12.79 -16.92
C PRO A 39 13.08 13.32 -15.49
N LYS A 40 12.35 12.79 -14.51
CA LYS A 40 12.47 13.17 -13.09
C LYS A 40 13.50 12.37 -12.29
N ALA A 41 14.25 11.45 -12.90
CA ALA A 41 15.17 10.59 -12.14
C ALA A 41 16.21 11.41 -11.36
N ALA A 42 16.86 12.37 -12.02
CA ALA A 42 17.85 13.25 -11.38
C ALA A 42 17.26 14.14 -10.27
N GLU A 43 16.04 14.64 -10.47
CA GLU A 43 15.32 15.46 -9.47
C GLU A 43 15.01 14.63 -8.21
N ILE A 44 14.55 13.39 -8.38
CA ILE A 44 14.24 12.49 -7.27
C ILE A 44 15.52 12.03 -6.55
N GLU A 45 16.61 11.80 -7.27
CA GLU A 45 17.90 11.47 -6.67
C GLU A 45 18.47 12.60 -5.81
N ALA A 46 18.31 13.84 -6.24
CA ALA A 46 18.72 15.02 -5.49
C ALA A 46 17.78 15.37 -4.32
N SER A 47 16.61 14.75 -4.24
CA SER A 47 15.59 15.07 -3.24
C SER A 47 15.97 14.53 -1.85
N GLN A 48 15.71 15.33 -0.82
CA GLN A 48 15.89 14.90 0.57
C GLN A 48 14.81 13.89 0.97
N ILE A 49 15.22 12.74 1.51
CA ILE A 49 14.29 11.77 2.08
C ILE A 49 13.75 12.30 3.40
N GLU A 50 12.42 12.46 3.49
CA GLU A 50 11.73 12.73 4.75
C GLU A 50 10.87 11.52 5.15
N LYS A 51 11.15 10.94 6.31
CA LYS A 51 10.29 9.90 6.89
C LYS A 51 9.12 10.56 7.60
N LEU A 52 7.95 10.47 6.98
CA LEU A 52 6.73 11.04 7.51
C LEU A 52 6.31 10.36 8.82
N ARG A 53 6.08 11.18 9.85
CA ARG A 53 5.47 10.70 11.10
C ARG A 53 3.96 10.62 10.94
N ILE A 54 3.47 9.40 10.82
CA ILE A 54 2.06 9.11 10.67
C ILE A 54 1.43 8.89 12.05
N SER A 55 0.35 9.62 12.35
CA SER A 55 -0.33 9.59 13.66
C SER A 55 -0.94 8.23 14.00
N CYS A 56 -1.32 7.43 13.00
CA CYS A 56 -1.83 6.07 13.15
C CYS A 56 -0.78 4.97 12.93
N ALA A 57 0.51 5.30 12.92
CA ALA A 57 1.56 4.29 12.95
C ALA A 57 1.50 3.52 14.29
N THR A 58 1.16 2.23 14.22
CA THR A 58 1.19 1.34 15.39
C THR A 58 2.14 0.19 15.14
N THR A 59 2.90 -0.22 16.15
CA THR A 59 3.83 -1.36 16.08
C THR A 59 3.22 -2.65 16.63
N LYS A 60 1.99 -2.59 17.16
CA LYS A 60 1.36 -3.67 17.92
C LYS A 60 0.16 -4.31 17.22
N ASN A 61 -0.32 -3.73 16.12
CA ASN A 61 -1.47 -4.26 15.40
C ASN A 61 -1.03 -5.00 14.12
N PHE A 62 -0.85 -6.32 14.26
CA PHE A 62 -0.48 -7.21 13.16
C PHE A 62 -1.66 -7.65 12.29
N VAL A 63 -2.90 -7.40 12.72
CA VAL A 63 -4.13 -7.89 12.06
C VAL A 63 -4.74 -6.84 11.14
N ASP A 64 -4.71 -5.56 11.53
CA ASP A 64 -5.30 -4.46 10.77
C ASP A 64 -4.25 -3.63 9.99
N CYS A 65 -2.97 -4.00 10.02
CA CYS A 65 -1.89 -3.23 9.37
C CYS A 65 -2.20 -2.94 7.89
N GLY A 66 -2.71 -3.91 7.14
CA GLY A 66 -3.12 -3.73 5.75
C GLY A 66 -4.28 -2.74 5.58
N ILE A 67 -5.21 -2.66 6.52
CA ILE A 67 -6.30 -1.66 6.51
C ILE A 67 -5.75 -0.25 6.68
N PHE A 68 -4.80 -0.06 7.60
CA PHE A 68 -4.12 1.22 7.77
C PHE A 68 -3.39 1.62 6.49
N VAL A 69 -2.60 0.71 5.90
CA VAL A 69 -1.86 0.97 4.65
C VAL A 69 -2.80 1.35 3.51
N MET A 70 -3.86 0.57 3.27
CA MET A 70 -4.85 0.88 2.23
C MET A 70 -5.55 2.22 2.47
N ARG A 71 -5.91 2.52 3.73
CA ARG A 71 -6.51 3.82 4.08
C ARG A 71 -5.54 4.98 3.90
N HIS A 72 -4.26 4.77 4.20
CA HIS A 72 -3.23 5.78 3.93
C HIS A 72 -3.14 6.09 2.45
N MET A 73 -3.04 5.06 1.60
CA MET A 73 -2.97 5.23 0.15
C MET A 73 -4.25 5.86 -0.41
N GLU A 74 -5.43 5.46 0.06
CA GLU A 74 -6.73 6.04 -0.35
C GLU A 74 -6.81 7.55 -0.04
N MET A 75 -6.30 7.96 1.12
CA MET A 75 -6.33 9.36 1.54
C MET A 75 -5.13 10.15 0.99
N PHE A 76 -4.28 9.54 0.15
CA PHE A 76 -3.03 10.16 -0.30
C PHE A 76 -3.19 11.16 -1.43
N MET A 77 -3.26 12.45 -1.09
CA MET A 77 -3.47 13.55 -2.06
C MET A 77 -2.19 14.31 -2.43
N GLY A 78 -1.00 13.81 -2.08
CA GLY A 78 0.28 14.48 -2.38
C GLY A 78 0.57 15.72 -1.52
N ASN A 79 -0.24 16.00 -0.50
CA ASN A 79 -0.04 17.15 0.39
C ASN A 79 1.06 16.86 1.43
N HIS A 80 1.90 17.87 1.72
CA HIS A 80 2.88 17.82 2.81
C HIS A 80 2.18 17.69 4.18
N THR A 81 2.06 16.45 4.64
CA THR A 81 2.01 15.86 5.99
C THR A 81 1.45 16.57 7.22
N ARG A 82 1.43 17.90 7.33
CA ARG A 82 0.97 18.56 8.56
C ARG A 82 -0.55 18.47 8.77
N ALA A 83 -1.32 18.11 7.74
CA ALA A 83 -2.77 17.95 7.80
C ALA A 83 -3.24 16.54 7.40
N TRP A 84 -2.37 15.53 7.52
CA TRP A 84 -2.72 14.17 7.12
C TRP A 84 -3.60 13.45 8.13
N ASP A 85 -4.91 13.63 8.01
CA ASP A 85 -5.88 12.86 8.79
C ASP A 85 -6.49 11.72 7.97
N CYS A 86 -6.19 10.47 8.35
CA CYS A 86 -6.84 9.29 7.77
C CYS A 86 -8.26 9.06 8.34
N GLY A 87 -8.70 9.91 9.27
CA GLY A 87 -9.99 9.91 9.92
C GLY A 87 -10.12 8.83 10.99
N PHE A 88 -9.02 8.28 11.51
CA PHE A 88 -9.12 7.27 12.56
C PHE A 88 -9.45 7.92 13.91
N PRO A 89 -10.49 7.44 14.61
CA PRO A 89 -10.80 7.95 15.94
C PRO A 89 -9.68 7.60 16.92
N LYS A 90 -9.52 8.44 17.95
CA LYS A 90 -8.55 8.23 19.03
C LYS A 90 -8.96 7.07 19.95
N ASP A 91 -10.26 6.89 20.16
CA ASP A 91 -10.80 5.79 20.96
C ASP A 91 -10.58 4.43 20.27
N GLU A 92 -10.04 3.45 21.01
CA GLU A 92 -9.67 2.14 20.47
C GLU A 92 -10.88 1.31 20.03
N ARG A 93 -12.02 1.42 20.73
CA ARG A 93 -13.24 0.68 20.35
C ARG A 93 -13.79 1.22 19.03
N ALA A 94 -13.91 2.54 18.92
CA ALA A 94 -14.32 3.22 17.69
C ALA A 94 -13.34 2.93 16.54
N LYS A 95 -12.03 2.86 16.83
CA LYS A 95 -11.00 2.53 15.85
C LYS A 95 -11.18 1.11 15.33
N LYS A 96 -11.41 0.13 16.20
CA LYS A 96 -11.70 -1.26 15.81
C LYS A 96 -12.97 -1.37 14.96
N THR A 97 -14.02 -0.64 15.31
CA THR A 97 -15.25 -0.56 14.50
C THR A 97 -14.97 0.02 13.12
N LYS A 98 -14.18 1.10 13.03
CA LYS A 98 -13.76 1.69 11.76
C LYS A 98 -12.92 0.72 10.93
N CYS A 99 -11.99 -0.02 11.54
CA CYS A 99 -11.21 -1.06 10.86
C CYS A 99 -12.10 -2.17 10.30
N SER A 100 -13.11 -2.61 11.06
CA SER A 100 -14.08 -3.61 10.60
C SER A 100 -14.88 -3.12 9.38
N LEU A 101 -15.34 -1.87 9.41
CA LEU A 101 -16.05 -1.26 8.28
C LEU A 101 -15.16 -1.14 7.04
N LEU A 102 -13.94 -0.62 7.20
CA LEU A 102 -12.99 -0.48 6.10
C LEU A 102 -12.59 -1.84 5.52
N ARG A 103 -12.41 -2.86 6.37
CA ARG A 103 -12.16 -4.24 5.91
C ARG A 103 -13.27 -4.74 5.00
N LYS A 104 -14.54 -4.56 5.39
CA LYS A 104 -15.69 -4.92 4.54
C LYS A 104 -15.69 -4.14 3.23
N LYS A 105 -15.48 -2.82 3.28
CA LYS A 105 -15.44 -1.95 2.09
C LYS A 105 -14.35 -2.38 1.11
N TYR A 106 -13.14 -2.59 1.60
CA TYR A 106 -12.00 -2.97 0.76
C TYR A 106 -12.14 -4.40 0.22
N ALA A 107 -12.57 -5.36 1.04
CA ALA A 107 -12.86 -6.71 0.59
C ALA A 107 -13.91 -6.72 -0.52
N TYR A 108 -15.04 -6.03 -0.31
CA TYR A 108 -16.08 -5.87 -1.32
C TYR A 108 -15.51 -5.31 -2.63
N LYS A 109 -14.73 -4.22 -2.56
CA LYS A 109 -14.12 -3.60 -3.74
C LYS A 109 -13.15 -4.53 -4.46
N MET A 110 -12.31 -5.27 -3.73
CA MET A 110 -11.38 -6.23 -4.33
C MET A 110 -12.12 -7.39 -5.00
N LEU A 111 -13.12 -7.95 -4.32
CA LEU A 111 -13.90 -9.09 -4.81
C LEU A 111 -14.72 -8.73 -6.06
N THR A 112 -15.28 -7.52 -6.10
CA THR A 112 -16.14 -7.04 -7.20
C THR A 112 -15.41 -6.25 -8.29
N CYS A 113 -14.09 -6.06 -8.17
CA CYS A 113 -13.30 -5.33 -9.15
C CYS A 113 -13.27 -6.06 -10.50
N ASP A 114 -13.36 -5.32 -11.61
CA ASP A 114 -13.31 -5.89 -12.97
C ASP A 114 -11.98 -6.59 -13.29
N ILE A 115 -10.90 -6.22 -12.61
CA ILE A 115 -9.59 -6.84 -12.77
C ILE A 115 -9.52 -8.20 -12.04
N ASN A 116 -10.42 -8.44 -11.07
CA ASN A 116 -10.46 -9.73 -10.39
C ASN A 116 -11.01 -10.81 -11.34
N MET A 117 -10.14 -11.69 -11.80
CA MET A 117 -10.50 -12.80 -12.68
C MET A 117 -11.54 -13.77 -12.09
N HIS A 118 -11.76 -13.72 -10.77
CA HIS A 118 -12.76 -14.55 -10.08
C HIS A 118 -14.05 -13.80 -9.76
N LYS A 119 -14.21 -12.53 -10.21
CA LYS A 119 -15.36 -11.69 -9.91
C LYS A 119 -16.69 -12.40 -10.16
N ASP A 120 -16.87 -12.96 -11.35
CA ASP A 120 -18.15 -13.57 -11.75
C ASP A 120 -18.51 -14.78 -10.88
N ARG A 121 -17.51 -15.61 -10.54
CA ARG A 121 -17.71 -16.73 -9.61
C ARG A 121 -18.13 -16.24 -8.24
N VAL A 122 -17.43 -15.24 -7.69
CA VAL A 122 -17.72 -14.69 -6.36
C VAL A 122 -19.13 -14.10 -6.31
N LEU A 123 -19.54 -13.37 -7.34
CA LEU A 123 -20.89 -12.79 -7.41
C LEU A 123 -21.97 -13.86 -7.53
N LYS A 124 -21.72 -14.92 -8.31
CA LYS A 124 -22.64 -16.04 -8.39
C LYS A 124 -22.82 -16.73 -7.05
N GLU A 125 -21.73 -17.10 -6.38
CA GLU A 125 -21.76 -17.76 -5.07
C GLU A 125 -22.45 -16.88 -4.01
N ALA A 126 -22.24 -15.56 -4.04
CA ALA A 126 -22.92 -14.63 -3.15
C ALA A 126 -24.44 -14.62 -3.37
N ASN A 127 -24.89 -14.55 -4.63
CA ASN A 127 -26.32 -14.59 -4.96
C ASN A 127 -26.95 -15.93 -4.55
N ASP A 128 -26.26 -17.04 -4.76
CA ASP A 128 -26.75 -18.37 -4.39
C ASP A 128 -26.96 -18.46 -2.86
N LEU A 129 -26.01 -17.92 -2.07
CA LEU A 129 -26.12 -17.84 -0.61
C LEU A 129 -27.28 -16.95 -0.13
N ASP A 130 -27.47 -15.77 -0.72
CA ASP A 130 -28.57 -14.88 -0.36
C ASP A 130 -29.95 -15.56 -0.58
N ASN A 131 -30.09 -16.28 -1.70
CA ASN A 131 -31.30 -17.04 -2.02
C ASN A 131 -31.56 -18.24 -1.09
N GLU A 132 -30.52 -18.78 -0.43
CA GLU A 132 -30.66 -19.85 0.56
C GLU A 132 -31.10 -19.32 1.93
N ILE A 133 -30.73 -18.09 2.28
CA ILE A 133 -31.11 -17.44 3.55
C ILE A 133 -32.58 -16.99 3.54
N ASP A 134 -33.13 -16.67 2.37
CA ASP A 134 -34.52 -16.23 2.19
C ASP A 134 -35.55 -17.37 2.10
N LYS A 135 -35.14 -18.64 2.29
CA LYS A 135 -36.02 -19.83 2.37
C LYS A 135 -36.29 -20.26 3.81
#